data_AF-A0A4S3J5I4-F1
#
_entry.id   AF-A0A4S3J5I4-F1
#
_cell.length_a   1.000
_cell.length_b   1.000
_cell.length_c   1.000
_cell.angle_alpha   90.00
_cell.angle_beta   90.00
_cell.angle_gamma   90.00
#
_symmetry.space_group_name_H-M   'P 1'
#
loop_
_entity.id
_entity.type
_entity.pdbx_description
1 polymer ?
#
loop_
_entity_poly.entity_id
_entity_poly.type
_entity_poly.pdbx_seq_one_letter_code
_entity_poly.pdbx_strand_id
1 'polypeptide(L)'
;MSLSLGQKPSWYLKRWFTPELKSQQLEVHRARRRRQDSCAAMGPAHSTSMALFENMRQKRRARTRAIEMAKSIHWREFLDKAGEGHLWKAATYMKPRNSFSTNPLLTVGTDKLTDNKDKAILLTELFLPKIVEAQEELVPPADEIPWESITELGIY
;
A
#
# COMPACT_ATOMS: atom_id res chain seq x y z
N MET A 1 -10.63 24.73 26.39
CA MET A 1 -9.72 23.56 26.31
C MET A 1 -9.78 23.00 24.90
N SER A 2 -8.85 23.38 24.03
CA SER A 2 -8.79 22.90 22.65
C SER A 2 -8.09 21.54 22.62
N LEU A 3 -8.84 20.49 22.30
CA LEU A 3 -8.26 19.17 22.01
C LEU A 3 -7.41 19.30 20.75
N SER A 4 -6.08 19.26 20.89
CA SER A 4 -5.21 19.12 19.74
C SER A 4 -5.50 17.76 19.10
N LEU A 5 -6.04 17.78 17.89
CA LEU A 5 -6.11 16.59 17.05
C LEU A 5 -4.68 16.08 16.95
N GLY A 6 -4.38 14.96 17.62
CA GLY A 6 -3.06 14.38 17.70
C GLY A 6 -2.45 14.32 16.30
N GLN A 7 -1.47 15.19 16.05
CA GLN A 7 -0.73 15.18 14.79
C GLN A 7 -0.24 13.75 14.60
N LYS A 8 -0.68 13.11 13.50
CA LYS A 8 -0.14 11.81 13.11
C LYS A 8 1.37 11.94 13.15
N PRO A 9 2.09 11.09 13.92
CA PRO A 9 3.53 11.25 14.05
C PRO A 9 4.12 11.23 12.66
N SER A 10 4.69 12.37 12.27
CA SER A 10 5.32 12.52 10.98
C SER A 10 6.31 11.38 10.79
N TRP A 11 6.34 10.76 9.62
CA TRP A 11 7.26 9.64 9.34
C TRP A 11 8.72 9.99 9.65
N TYR A 12 9.05 11.28 9.60
CA TYR A 12 10.36 11.87 9.90
C TYR A 12 10.68 11.93 11.41
N LEU A 13 9.70 11.74 12.30
CA LEU A 13 9.90 11.66 13.77
C LEU A 13 10.27 10.25 14.24
N LYS A 14 10.40 9.29 13.32
CA LYS A 14 10.81 7.93 13.67
C LYS A 14 12.31 7.91 13.96
N ARG A 15 12.68 7.35 15.11
CA ARG A 15 14.06 7.30 15.61
C ARG A 15 15.04 6.54 14.71
N TRP A 16 14.55 5.64 13.87
CA TRP A 16 15.34 4.89 12.89
C TRP A 16 15.46 5.60 11.53
N PHE A 17 14.78 6.74 11.33
CA PHE A 17 14.77 7.43 10.05
C PHE A 17 15.97 8.36 9.92
N THR A 18 16.76 8.19 8.87
CA THR A 18 18.01 8.93 8.66
C THR A 18 17.89 9.93 7.51
N PRO A 19 18.73 10.99 7.46
CA PRO A 19 18.81 11.92 6.33
C PRO A 19 19.10 11.20 5.00
N GLU A 20 19.89 10.13 5.04
CA GLU A 20 20.19 9.31 3.87
C GLU A 20 18.93 8.64 3.29
N LEU A 21 18.06 8.08 4.15
CA LEU A 21 16.77 7.52 3.71
C LEU A 21 15.85 8.58 3.08
N LYS A 22 16.00 9.85 3.49
CA LYS A 22 15.29 10.98 2.87
C LYS A 22 15.85 11.29 1.48
N SER A 23 17.17 11.29 1.30
CA SER A 23 17.81 11.44 -0.01
C SER A 23 17.33 10.35 -0.97
N GLN A 24 17.40 9.08 -0.55
CA GLN A 24 16.92 7.94 -1.33
C GLN A 24 15.42 8.04 -1.67
N GLN A 25 14.61 8.59 -0.75
CA GLN A 25 13.20 8.86 -1.04
C GLN A 25 13.02 9.86 -2.18
N LEU A 26 13.77 10.97 -2.16
CA LEU A 26 13.73 11.97 -3.22
C LEU A 26 14.17 11.40 -4.56
N GLU A 27 15.22 10.57 -4.57
CA GLU A 27 15.69 9.91 -5.79
C GLU A 27 14.65 8.96 -6.40
N VAL A 28 13.97 8.16 -5.57
CA VAL A 28 12.89 7.28 -6.02
C VAL A 28 11.74 8.10 -6.62
N HIS A 29 11.36 9.22 -5.98
CA HIS A 29 10.33 10.11 -6.50
C HIS A 29 10.73 10.75 -7.83
N ARG A 30 11.98 11.24 -7.95
CA ARG A 30 12.52 11.77 -9.21
C ARG A 30 12.51 10.72 -10.32
N ALA A 31 12.95 9.50 -10.02
CA ALA A 31 12.95 8.40 -10.99
C ALA A 31 11.52 8.03 -11.43
N ARG A 32 10.57 8.03 -10.49
CA ARG A 32 9.14 7.81 -10.80
C ARG A 32 8.61 8.90 -11.73
N ARG A 33 8.90 10.17 -11.45
CA ARG A 33 8.43 11.30 -12.29
C ARG A 33 8.99 11.21 -13.70
N ARG A 34 10.31 11.02 -13.84
CA ARG A 34 10.94 10.81 -15.16
C ARG A 34 10.32 9.66 -15.94
N ARG A 35 10.01 8.55 -15.28
CA ARG A 35 9.30 7.43 -15.92
C ARG A 35 7.92 7.86 -16.41
N GLN A 36 7.14 8.55 -15.57
CA GLN A 36 5.81 9.03 -15.94
C GLN A 36 5.86 9.98 -17.14
N ASP A 37 6.80 10.93 -17.13
CA ASP A 37 6.99 11.89 -18.22
C ASP A 37 7.37 11.17 -19.53
N SER A 38 8.28 10.19 -19.46
CA SER A 38 8.66 9.36 -20.62
C SER A 38 7.50 8.52 -21.15
N CYS A 39 6.70 7.93 -20.26
CA CYS A 39 5.52 7.17 -20.66
C CYS A 39 4.47 8.07 -21.33
N ALA A 40 4.33 9.33 -20.88
CA ALA A 40 3.41 10.29 -21.49
C ALA A 40 3.89 10.74 -22.88
N ALA A 41 5.20 10.90 -23.08
CA ALA A 41 5.77 11.38 -24.33
C ALA A 41 5.92 10.30 -25.41
N MET A 42 6.40 9.11 -25.04
CA MET A 42 6.80 8.06 -26.00
C MET A 42 6.02 6.74 -25.81
N GLY A 43 5.15 6.67 -24.81
CA GLY A 43 4.42 5.46 -24.46
C GLY A 43 5.19 4.53 -23.50
N PRO A 44 4.48 3.57 -22.87
CA PRO A 44 5.05 2.68 -21.86
C PRO A 44 5.97 1.59 -22.40
N ALA A 45 5.77 1.16 -23.66
CA ALA A 45 6.55 0.08 -24.29
C ALA A 45 7.84 0.57 -24.97
N HIS A 46 8.05 1.89 -25.06
CA HIS A 46 9.27 2.44 -25.65
C HIS A 46 10.51 2.07 -24.83
N SER A 47 11.62 1.76 -25.50
CA SER A 47 12.85 1.27 -24.88
C SER A 47 13.37 2.19 -23.76
N THR A 48 13.31 3.51 -23.97
CA THR A 48 13.67 4.51 -22.95
C THR A 48 12.75 4.47 -21.73
N SER A 49 11.43 4.36 -21.94
CA SER A 49 10.44 4.23 -20.86
C SER A 49 10.66 2.96 -20.04
N MET A 50 11.00 1.85 -20.71
CA MET A 50 11.33 0.59 -20.05
C MET A 50 12.63 0.66 -19.25
N ALA A 51 13.68 1.30 -19.78
CA ALA A 51 14.93 1.52 -19.05
C ALA A 51 14.72 2.38 -17.80
N LEU A 52 13.92 3.45 -17.90
CA LEU A 52 13.54 4.29 -16.77
C LEU A 52 12.70 3.54 -15.74
N PHE A 53 11.84 2.61 -16.18
CA PHE A 53 11.10 1.73 -15.29
C PHE A 53 12.03 0.85 -14.46
N GLU A 54 13.00 0.17 -15.09
CA GLU A 54 13.92 -0.70 -14.37
C GLU A 54 14.80 0.11 -13.41
N ASN A 55 15.27 1.31 -13.80
CA ASN A 55 15.99 2.22 -12.90
C ASN A 55 15.16 2.58 -11.66
N MET A 56 13.89 2.99 -11.86
CA MET A 56 12.97 3.32 -10.77
C MET A 56 12.72 2.10 -9.87
N ARG A 57 12.54 0.90 -10.44
CA ARG A 57 12.31 -0.36 -9.72
C ARG A 57 13.52 -0.73 -8.86
N GLN A 58 14.73 -0.61 -9.39
CA GLN A 58 15.97 -0.85 -8.65
C GLN A 58 16.12 0.11 -7.47
N LYS A 59 15.94 1.42 -7.68
CA LYS A 59 15.98 2.43 -6.61
C LYS A 59 14.94 2.16 -5.53
N ARG A 60 13.72 1.77 -5.92
CA ARG A 60 12.66 1.42 -4.95
C ARG A 60 13.06 0.22 -4.10
N ARG A 61 13.61 -0.83 -4.70
CA ARG A 61 14.10 -2.03 -3.98
C ARG A 61 15.26 -1.69 -3.04
N ALA A 62 16.24 -0.94 -3.53
CA ALA A 62 17.37 -0.49 -2.72
C ALA A 62 16.89 0.31 -1.50
N ARG A 63 15.95 1.25 -1.69
CA ARG A 63 15.34 2.01 -0.60
C ARG A 63 14.59 1.12 0.40
N THR A 64 13.83 0.12 -0.06
CA THR A 64 13.15 -0.82 0.85
C THR A 64 14.16 -1.57 1.71
N ARG A 65 15.23 -2.09 1.10
CA ARG A 65 16.32 -2.78 1.83
C ARG A 65 17.03 -1.85 2.81
N ALA A 66 17.30 -0.60 2.42
CA ALA A 66 17.90 0.39 3.30
C ALA A 66 17.00 0.72 4.50
N ILE A 67 15.67 0.80 4.29
CA ILE A 67 14.71 0.98 5.39
C ILE A 67 14.73 -0.23 6.33
N GLU A 68 14.75 -1.45 5.81
CA GLU A 68 14.81 -2.68 6.61
C GLU A 68 16.11 -2.75 7.42
N MET A 69 17.24 -2.42 6.80
CA MET A 69 18.54 -2.35 7.46
C MET A 69 18.58 -1.27 8.54
N ALA A 70 18.10 -0.05 8.25
CA ALA A 70 18.07 1.02 9.25
C ALA A 70 17.18 0.65 10.45
N LYS A 71 16.04 -0.02 10.19
CA LYS A 71 15.20 -0.55 11.26
C LYS A 71 15.90 -1.65 12.05
N SER A 72 16.57 -2.60 11.39
CA SER A 72 17.22 -3.71 12.08
C SER A 72 18.38 -3.24 12.94
N ILE A 73 19.19 -2.30 12.45
CA ILE A 73 20.25 -1.64 13.22
C ILE A 73 19.65 -0.90 14.42
N HIS A 74 18.64 -0.05 14.18
CA HIS A 74 18.00 0.69 15.26
C HIS A 74 17.42 -0.23 16.34
N TRP A 75 16.74 -1.32 15.95
CA TRP A 75 16.19 -2.28 16.90
C TRP A 75 17.28 -3.02 17.66
N ARG A 76 18.38 -3.40 17.01
CA ARG A 76 19.53 -4.01 17.66
C ARG A 76 20.12 -3.08 18.71
N GLU A 77 20.48 -1.86 18.31
CA GLU A 77 21.02 -0.85 19.23
C GLU A 77 20.04 -0.51 20.36
N PHE A 78 18.75 -0.45 20.07
CA PHE A 78 17.72 -0.19 21.07
C PHE A 78 17.62 -1.32 22.10
N LEU A 79 17.75 -2.57 21.66
CA LEU A 79 17.73 -3.74 22.54
C LEU A 79 19.03 -3.88 23.33
N ASP A 80 20.18 -3.61 22.71
CA ASP A 80 21.49 -3.61 23.39
C ASP A 80 21.50 -2.56 24.52
N LYS A 81 21.00 -1.34 24.23
CA LYS A 81 20.81 -0.28 25.24
C LYS A 81 19.73 -0.59 26.27
N ALA A 82 18.76 -1.47 25.95
CA ALA A 82 17.69 -1.82 26.88
C ALA A 82 18.19 -2.67 28.07
N GLY A 83 19.36 -3.32 27.93
CA GLY A 83 20.06 -4.00 29.02
C GLY A 83 20.42 -3.07 30.20
N GLU A 84 20.56 -1.76 29.96
CA GLU A 84 20.94 -0.75 30.96
C GLU A 84 19.75 -0.09 31.69
N GLY A 85 18.57 -0.74 31.73
CA GLY A 85 17.41 -0.27 32.53
C GLY A 85 16.20 0.22 31.73
N HIS A 86 16.11 -0.12 30.43
CA HIS A 86 14.97 0.24 29.56
C HIS A 86 14.22 -0.99 29.00
N LEU A 87 14.47 -2.18 29.54
CA LEU A 87 13.83 -3.43 29.13
C LEU A 87 12.28 -3.36 29.17
N TRP A 88 11.71 -2.67 30.15
CA TRP A 88 10.26 -2.48 30.26
C TRP A 88 9.66 -1.64 29.13
N LYS A 89 10.42 -0.70 28.53
CA LYS A 89 10.01 0.00 27.30
C LYS A 89 10.06 -0.92 26.09
N ALA A 90 11.03 -1.83 26.02
CA ALA A 90 11.14 -2.82 24.94
C ALA A 90 10.03 -3.90 25.03
N ALA A 91 9.67 -4.34 26.24
CA ALA A 91 8.60 -5.29 26.49
C ALA A 91 7.24 -4.83 25.93
N THR A 92 6.99 -3.52 25.87
CA THR A 92 5.78 -2.95 25.26
C THR A 92 5.69 -3.23 23.76
N TYR A 93 6.83 -3.28 23.05
CA TYR A 93 6.89 -3.57 21.62
C TYR A 93 6.87 -5.07 21.29
N MET A 94 7.18 -5.93 22.27
CA MET A 94 7.11 -7.39 22.14
C MET A 94 5.71 -7.97 22.38
N LYS A 95 4.79 -7.18 22.96
CA LYS A 95 3.41 -7.61 23.11
C LYS A 95 2.81 -7.90 21.73
N PRO A 96 2.21 -9.08 21.50
CA PRO A 96 1.50 -9.38 20.28
C PRO A 96 0.49 -8.25 20.02
N ARG A 97 0.65 -7.58 18.88
CA ARG A 97 -0.15 -6.42 18.55
C ARG A 97 -1.51 -6.93 18.06
N ASN A 98 -2.44 -7.19 18.99
CA ASN A 98 -3.82 -7.60 18.68
C ASN A 98 -4.64 -6.51 17.93
N SER A 99 -4.01 -5.39 17.54
CA SER A 99 -4.69 -4.25 16.91
C SER A 99 -5.12 -4.48 15.47
N PHE A 100 -4.68 -5.58 14.82
CA PHE A 100 -5.11 -5.93 13.47
C PHE A 100 -6.07 -7.12 13.43
N SER A 101 -6.30 -7.82 14.55
CA SER A 101 -7.07 -9.05 14.57
C SER A 101 -8.48 -8.89 15.13
N THR A 102 -8.78 -7.84 15.88
CA THR A 102 -10.08 -7.72 16.56
C THR A 102 -10.68 -6.36 16.29
N ASN A 103 -11.66 -6.31 15.38
CA ASN A 103 -12.58 -5.17 15.31
C ASN A 103 -13.24 -5.01 16.69
N PRO A 104 -13.54 -3.79 17.15
CA PRO A 104 -14.29 -3.60 18.39
C PRO A 104 -15.56 -4.45 18.38
N LEU A 105 -16.01 -4.86 19.56
CA LEU A 105 -17.26 -5.61 19.72
C LEU A 105 -18.41 -4.79 19.11
N LEU A 106 -19.15 -5.37 18.16
CA LEU A 106 -20.33 -4.72 17.62
C LEU A 106 -21.54 -5.17 18.44
N THR A 107 -22.36 -4.22 18.88
CA THR A 107 -23.62 -4.49 19.55
C THR A 107 -24.76 -4.06 18.63
N VAL A 108 -25.62 -5.01 18.24
CA VAL A 108 -26.86 -4.74 17.52
C VAL A 108 -28.00 -5.09 18.47
N GLY A 109 -28.64 -4.08 19.08
CA GLY A 109 -29.66 -4.30 20.11
C GLY A 109 -29.10 -5.08 21.32
N THR A 110 -29.56 -6.32 21.51
CA THR A 110 -29.10 -7.23 22.58
C THR A 110 -27.90 -8.09 22.21
N ASP A 111 -27.56 -8.19 20.92
CA ASP A 111 -26.61 -9.18 20.43
C ASP A 111 -25.20 -8.60 20.31
N LYS A 112 -24.23 -9.32 20.88
CA LYS A 112 -22.81 -8.96 20.91
C LYS A 112 -22.05 -9.80 19.90
N LEU A 113 -21.61 -9.17 18.82
CA LEU A 113 -20.87 -9.81 17.74
C LEU A 113 -19.37 -9.72 17.98
N THR A 114 -18.73 -10.86 18.25
CA THR A 114 -17.29 -10.98 18.48
C THR A 114 -16.52 -11.31 17.19
N ASP A 115 -17.05 -12.17 16.33
CA ASP A 115 -16.36 -12.63 15.10
C ASP A 115 -16.35 -11.55 14.01
N ASN A 116 -15.22 -11.43 13.30
CA ASN A 116 -15.04 -10.44 12.25
C ASN A 116 -15.85 -10.76 10.98
N LYS A 117 -16.13 -12.05 10.71
CA LYS A 117 -16.95 -12.45 9.55
C LYS A 117 -18.38 -11.98 9.72
N ASP A 118 -18.97 -12.26 10.88
CA ASP A 118 -20.34 -11.85 11.20
C ASP A 118 -20.45 -10.33 11.17
N LYS A 119 -19.43 -9.60 11.66
CA LYS A 119 -19.39 -8.13 11.60
C LYS A 119 -19.39 -7.63 10.16
N ALA A 120 -18.64 -8.27 9.28
CA ALA A 120 -18.58 -7.88 7.88
C ALA A 120 -19.93 -8.09 7.18
N ILE A 121 -20.59 -9.22 7.42
CA ILE A 121 -21.92 -9.51 6.84
C ILE A 121 -22.93 -8.46 7.29
N LEU A 122 -23.02 -8.21 8.60
CA LEU A 122 -23.95 -7.21 9.15
C LEU A 122 -23.69 -5.79 8.61
N LEU A 123 -22.43 -5.37 8.53
CA LEU A 123 -22.09 -4.06 7.97
C LEU A 123 -22.45 -3.97 6.48
N THR A 124 -22.27 -5.06 5.73
CA THR A 124 -22.63 -5.13 4.31
C THR A 124 -24.15 -5.00 4.15
N GLU A 125 -24.94 -5.71 4.95
CA GLU A 125 -26.40 -5.67 4.90
C GLU A 125 -27.00 -4.33 5.36
N LEU A 126 -26.39 -3.68 6.36
CA LEU A 126 -26.90 -2.42 6.91
C LEU A 126 -26.56 -1.20 6.05
N PHE A 127 -25.36 -1.14 5.49
CA PHE A 127 -24.87 0.06 4.81
C PHE A 127 -24.96 -0.01 3.29
N LEU A 128 -25.03 -1.20 2.70
CA LEU A 128 -25.14 -1.32 1.25
C LEU A 128 -26.60 -1.51 0.83
N PRO A 129 -27.07 -0.80 -0.19
CA PRO A 129 -28.36 -1.09 -0.83
C PRO A 129 -28.37 -2.54 -1.31
N LYS A 130 -29.49 -3.24 -1.12
CA LYS A 130 -29.68 -4.56 -1.75
C LYS A 130 -29.63 -4.37 -3.25
N ILE A 131 -28.60 -4.91 -3.88
CA ILE A 131 -28.48 -4.96 -5.33
C ILE A 131 -29.64 -5.84 -5.79
N VAL A 132 -30.65 -5.23 -6.42
CA VAL A 132 -31.66 -6.00 -7.15
C VAL A 132 -30.89 -6.76 -8.22
N GLU A 133 -30.99 -8.09 -8.21
CA GLU A 133 -30.39 -8.93 -9.24
C GLU A 133 -30.79 -8.34 -10.60
N ALA A 134 -29.78 -8.03 -11.41
CA ALA A 134 -30.02 -7.50 -12.74
C ALA A 134 -30.96 -8.48 -13.44
N GLN A 135 -32.16 -8.02 -13.81
CA GLN A 135 -33.01 -8.77 -14.72
C GLN A 135 -32.15 -9.04 -15.95
N GLU A 136 -31.94 -10.32 -16.26
CA GLU A 136 -31.37 -10.73 -17.54
C GLU A 136 -32.34 -10.26 -18.63
N GLU A 137 -32.24 -9.00 -19.03
CA GLU A 137 -32.69 -8.61 -20.36
C GLU A 137 -31.86 -9.46 -21.31
N LEU A 138 -32.54 -10.43 -21.95
CA LEU A 138 -32.06 -11.15 -23.11
C LEU A 138 -31.83 -10.13 -24.22
N VAL A 139 -30.73 -9.38 -24.14
CA VAL A 139 -30.23 -8.59 -25.25
C VAL A 139 -29.81 -9.61 -26.32
N PRO A 140 -30.44 -9.62 -27.50
CA PRO A 140 -30.04 -10.51 -28.57
C PRO A 140 -28.56 -10.27 -28.88
N PRO A 141 -27.77 -11.31 -29.19
CA PRO A 141 -26.35 -11.15 -29.47
C PRO A 141 -26.18 -10.13 -30.60
N ALA A 142 -25.41 -9.07 -30.33
CA ALA A 142 -25.08 -8.08 -31.35
C ALA A 142 -24.30 -8.77 -32.47
N ASP A 143 -24.61 -8.42 -33.73
CA ASP A 143 -23.90 -8.93 -34.89
C ASP A 143 -22.38 -8.74 -34.71
N GLU A 144 -21.62 -9.83 -34.76
CA GLU A 144 -20.18 -9.82 -34.57
C GLU A 144 -19.53 -8.97 -35.67
N ILE A 145 -18.75 -7.96 -35.26
CA ILE A 145 -18.02 -7.10 -36.20
C ILE A 145 -16.97 -7.97 -36.90
N PRO A 146 -16.96 -8.05 -38.25
CA PRO A 146 -16.01 -8.88 -38.98
C PRO A 146 -14.58 -8.41 -38.70
N TRP A 147 -13.74 -9.35 -38.26
CA TRP A 147 -12.34 -9.09 -37.96
C TRP A 147 -11.52 -9.09 -39.25
N GLU A 148 -11.01 -7.93 -39.68
CA GLU A 148 -10.08 -7.86 -40.79
C GLU A 148 -8.65 -8.16 -40.30
N SER A 149 -8.00 -9.17 -40.88
CA SER A 149 -6.61 -9.50 -40.58
C SER A 149 -5.68 -8.40 -41.08
N ILE A 150 -4.87 -7.83 -40.18
CA ILE A 150 -3.85 -6.85 -40.53
C ILE A 150 -2.72 -7.58 -41.26
N THR A 151 -2.77 -7.65 -42.59
CA THR A 151 -1.64 -8.10 -43.41
C THR A 151 -0.52 -7.07 -43.37
N GLU A 152 0.67 -7.53 -43.00
CA GLU A 152 1.92 -6.77 -42.94
C GLU A 152 2.32 -6.30 -44.36
N LEU A 153 2.27 -4.99 -44.61
CA LEU A 153 2.94 -4.40 -45.77
C LEU A 153 4.43 -4.31 -45.46
N GLY A 154 5.20 -5.20 -46.09
CA GLY A 154 6.66 -5.18 -46.08
C GLY A 154 7.20 -3.83 -46.53
N ILE A 155 7.98 -3.19 -45.68
CA ILE A 155 8.77 -2.02 -46.00
C ILE A 155 10.01 -2.54 -46.76
N TYR A 156 10.15 -2.14 -48.02
CA TYR A 156 11.34 -2.37 -48.86
C TYR A 156 12.45 -1.37 -48.53
#